data_AF-A0A9D8EPF4-F1
#
_entry.id   AF-A0A9D8EPF4-F1
#
_cell.length_a   1.000
_cell.length_b   1.000
_cell.length_c   1.000
_cell.angle_alpha   90.00
_cell.angle_beta   90.00
_cell.angle_gamma   90.00
#
_symmetry.space_group_name_H-M   'P 1'
#
loop_
_entity.id
_entity.type
_entity.pdbx_description
1 polymer ?
#
loop_
_entity_poly.entity_id
_entity_poly.type
_entity_poly.pdbx_seq_one_letter_code
_entity_poly.pdbx_strand_id
1 'polypeptide(L)'
;MRNLEIAEIFREIARILEIKGDNVFRIRAYERAAQNIESTTEDIAEFIKRDNLTDIPGIGKDLAEKIKEFHKTGKLKFLRDLKKTIPEGLLQILNIPSVGPKTTKLLYDKLKIKSILDLELAIKKKRLDGIFGIKDKTIENIQKGIEP
;
A
#
# COMPACT_ATOMS: atom_id res chain seq x y z
N MET A 1 20.99 -0.29 5.98
CA MET A 1 20.39 0.45 4.85
C MET A 1 18.91 0.63 5.09
N ARG A 2 18.42 1.88 5.07
CA ARG A 2 16.98 2.20 5.24
C ARG A 2 16.19 2.20 3.93
N ASN A 3 16.84 1.88 2.80
CA ASN A 3 16.22 1.89 1.47
C ASN A 3 14.95 1.00 1.42
N LEU A 4 15.03 -0.22 1.94
CA LEU A 4 13.89 -1.15 1.98
C LEU A 4 12.73 -0.62 2.82
N GLU A 5 13.02 -0.02 3.98
CA GLU A 5 11.98 0.58 4.84
C GLU A 5 11.25 1.72 4.12
N ILE A 6 11.99 2.59 3.43
CA ILE A 6 11.43 3.70 2.67
C ILE A 6 10.61 3.18 1.48
N ALA A 7 11.12 2.18 0.77
CA ALA A 7 10.41 1.54 -0.33
C ALA A 7 9.09 0.92 0.14
N GLU A 8 9.08 0.21 1.27
CA GLU A 8 7.86 -0.34 1.86
C GLU A 8 6.84 0.73 2.26
N ILE A 9 7.29 1.85 2.84
CA ILE A 9 6.43 2.98 3.17
C ILE A 9 5.78 3.57 1.92
N PHE A 10 6.56 3.72 0.85
CA PHE A 10 6.06 4.27 -0.41
C PHE A 10 5.10 3.30 -1.10
N ARG A 11 5.38 1.98 -1.05
CA ARG A 11 4.43 0.94 -1.45
C ARG A 11 3.15 1.01 -0.65
N GLU A 12 3.23 1.14 0.67
CA GLU A 12 2.05 1.24 1.54
C GLU A 12 1.20 2.48 1.19
N ILE A 13 1.83 3.63 0.94
CA ILE A 13 1.14 4.82 0.46
C ILE A 13 0.40 4.53 -0.86
N ALA A 14 1.09 3.96 -1.85
CA ALA A 14 0.48 3.64 -3.14
C ALA A 14 -0.75 2.73 -2.98
N ARG A 15 -0.63 1.69 -2.15
CA ARG A 15 -1.72 0.75 -1.85
C ARG A 15 -2.93 1.46 -1.23
N ILE A 16 -2.73 2.35 -0.27
CA ILE A 16 -3.84 3.09 0.36
C ILE A 16 -4.47 4.07 -0.64
N LEU A 17 -3.66 4.78 -1.44
CA LEU A 17 -4.16 5.68 -2.48
C LEU A 17 -5.00 4.92 -3.52
N GLU A 18 -4.59 3.72 -3.89
CA GLU A 18 -5.34 2.86 -4.81
C GLU A 18 -6.69 2.45 -4.23
N ILE A 19 -6.73 2.03 -2.95
CA ILE A 19 -7.98 1.71 -2.24
C ILE A 19 -8.94 2.91 -2.26
N LYS A 20 -8.41 4.11 -2.02
CA LYS A 20 -9.19 5.36 -2.04
C LYS A 20 -9.66 5.76 -3.44
N GLY A 21 -9.11 5.16 -4.49
CA GLY A 21 -9.35 5.60 -5.86
C GLY A 21 -8.79 6.99 -6.15
N ASP A 22 -7.66 7.34 -5.55
CA ASP A 22 -6.93 8.57 -5.86
C ASP A 22 -6.37 8.52 -7.30
N ASN A 23 -5.76 9.61 -7.73
CA ASN A 23 -5.23 9.79 -9.07
C ASN A 23 -4.18 8.71 -9.43
N VAL A 24 -4.38 8.06 -10.59
CA VAL A 24 -3.52 6.96 -11.09
C VAL A 24 -2.06 7.39 -11.29
N PHE A 25 -1.81 8.64 -11.70
CA PHE A 25 -0.45 9.15 -11.82
C PHE A 25 0.23 9.27 -10.46
N ARG A 26 -0.51 9.67 -9.42
CA ARG A 26 0.02 9.76 -8.06
C ARG A 26 0.36 8.39 -7.49
N ILE A 27 -0.52 7.41 -7.67
CA ILE A 27 -0.29 6.01 -7.27
C ILE A 27 0.99 5.49 -7.92
N ARG A 28 1.09 5.62 -9.26
CA ARG A 28 2.27 5.16 -10.01
C ARG A 28 3.56 5.89 -9.63
N ALA A 29 3.48 7.16 -9.23
CA ALA A 29 4.66 7.90 -8.75
C ALA A 29 5.22 7.26 -7.48
N TYR A 30 4.38 6.91 -6.51
CA TYR A 30 4.81 6.22 -5.29
C TYR A 30 5.33 4.80 -5.57
N GLU A 31 4.68 4.04 -6.46
CA GLU A 31 5.15 2.71 -6.87
C GLU A 31 6.54 2.75 -7.51
N ARG A 32 6.74 3.67 -8.47
CA ARG A 32 8.01 3.84 -9.16
C ARG A 32 9.11 4.30 -8.21
N ALA A 33 8.80 5.26 -7.34
CA ALA A 33 9.76 5.71 -6.35
C ALA A 33 10.17 4.56 -5.41
N ALA A 34 9.22 3.75 -4.92
CA ALA A 34 9.56 2.58 -4.12
C ALA A 34 10.48 1.60 -4.86
N GLN A 35 10.15 1.27 -6.11
CA GLN A 35 10.95 0.36 -6.93
C GLN A 35 12.37 0.88 -7.16
N ASN A 36 12.51 2.17 -7.46
CA ASN A 36 13.82 2.77 -7.72
C ASN A 36 14.66 2.87 -6.44
N ILE A 37 14.07 3.20 -5.30
CA ILE A 37 14.76 3.23 -3.99
C ILE A 37 15.27 1.84 -3.63
N GLU A 38 14.44 0.80 -3.80
CA GLU A 38 14.82 -0.58 -3.53
C GLU A 38 15.92 -1.10 -4.47
N SER A 39 15.89 -0.67 -5.73
CA SER A 39 16.89 -1.06 -6.74
C SER A 39 18.21 -0.28 -6.63
N THR A 40 18.26 0.75 -5.79
CA THR A 40 19.46 1.58 -5.63
C THR A 40 20.47 0.86 -4.74
N THR A 41 21.69 0.70 -5.24
CA THR A 41 22.81 0.08 -4.51
C THR A 41 23.43 0.99 -3.45
N GLU A 42 23.38 2.31 -3.65
CA GLU A 42 23.85 3.31 -2.69
C GLU A 42 22.79 3.57 -1.60
N ASP A 43 23.24 3.80 -0.36
CA ASP A 43 22.32 4.09 0.75
C ASP A 43 21.65 5.46 0.53
N ILE A 44 20.33 5.53 0.74
CA ILE A 44 19.57 6.78 0.67
C ILE A 44 20.17 7.88 1.57
N ALA A 45 20.83 7.51 2.67
CA ALA A 45 21.54 8.45 3.53
C ALA A 45 22.62 9.25 2.77
N GLU A 46 23.31 8.65 1.81
CA GLU A 46 24.34 9.34 1.01
C GLU A 46 23.72 10.35 0.06
N PHE A 47 22.59 10.00 -0.57
CA PHE A 47 21.83 10.95 -1.40
C PHE A 47 21.30 12.14 -0.58
N ILE A 48 20.90 11.89 0.67
CA ILE A 48 20.47 12.96 1.59
C ILE A 48 21.64 13.88 1.93
N LYS A 49 22.82 13.33 2.25
CA LYS A 49 24.02 14.12 2.57
C LYS A 49 24.46 15.03 1.42
N ARG A 50 24.32 14.56 0.18
CA ARG A 50 24.68 15.32 -1.04
C ARG A 50 23.53 16.20 -1.57
N ASP A 51 22.38 16.16 -0.92
CA ASP A 51 21.14 16.84 -1.34
C ASP A 51 20.72 16.56 -2.79
N ASN A 52 20.91 15.32 -3.24
CA ASN A 52 20.69 14.91 -4.63
C ASN A 52 19.71 13.74 -4.77
N LEU A 53 18.77 13.60 -3.83
CA LEU A 53 17.69 12.60 -3.89
C LEU A 53 16.88 12.65 -5.20
N THR A 54 16.81 13.82 -5.83
CA THR A 54 16.12 14.02 -7.11
C THR A 54 16.84 13.39 -8.30
N ASP A 55 18.09 12.95 -8.14
CA ASP A 55 18.82 12.22 -9.17
C ASP A 55 18.30 10.78 -9.31
N ILE A 56 17.64 10.26 -8.28
CA ILE A 56 16.99 8.95 -8.33
C ILE A 56 15.75 9.07 -9.24
N PRO A 57 15.64 8.27 -10.30
CA PRO A 57 14.52 8.35 -11.23
C PRO A 57 13.17 8.26 -10.51
N GLY A 58 12.21 9.10 -10.93
CA GLY A 58 10.87 9.11 -10.33
C GLY A 58 10.77 9.78 -8.96
N ILE A 59 11.87 10.26 -8.37
CA ILE A 59 11.85 11.04 -7.13
C ILE A 59 11.87 12.54 -7.45
N GLY A 60 10.71 13.18 -7.34
CA GLY A 60 10.60 14.64 -7.38
C GLY A 60 10.82 15.28 -6.01
N LYS A 61 10.82 16.62 -5.96
CA LYS A 61 10.99 17.42 -4.72
C LYS A 61 10.05 16.97 -3.60
N ASP A 62 8.77 16.75 -3.90
CA ASP A 62 7.75 16.34 -2.92
C ASP A 62 8.03 14.97 -2.28
N LEU A 63 8.59 14.03 -3.06
CA LEU A 63 8.97 12.70 -2.57
C LEU A 63 10.29 12.76 -1.80
N ALA A 64 11.25 13.55 -2.28
CA ALA A 64 12.53 13.78 -1.60
C ALA A 64 12.31 14.34 -0.18
N GLU A 65 11.41 15.31 -0.01
CA GLU A 65 11.08 15.85 1.32
C GLU A 65 10.48 14.80 2.26
N LYS A 66 9.61 13.90 1.74
CA LYS A 66 9.06 12.79 2.55
C LYS A 66 10.13 11.79 2.96
N ILE A 67 11.10 11.53 2.08
CA ILE A 67 12.25 10.66 2.38
C ILE A 67 13.09 11.29 3.49
N LYS A 68 13.41 12.59 3.39
CA LYS A 68 14.14 13.33 4.42
C LYS A 68 13.40 13.33 5.76
N GLU A 69 12.08 13.57 5.76
CA GLU A 69 11.24 13.51 6.96
C GLU A 69 11.34 12.14 7.65
N PHE A 70 11.13 11.07 6.88
CA PHE A 70 11.19 9.72 7.41
C PHE A 70 12.59 9.35 7.91
N HIS A 71 13.64 9.70 7.15
CA HIS A 71 15.01 9.44 7.55
C HIS A 71 15.38 10.14 8.87
N LYS A 72 14.90 11.37 9.08
CA LYS A 72 15.17 12.14 10.30
C LYS A 72 14.35 11.65 11.50
N THR A 73 13.08 11.30 11.31
CA THR A 73 12.13 11.11 12.42
C THR A 73 11.72 9.65 12.65
N GLY A 74 12.02 8.76 11.69
CA GLY A 74 11.48 7.40 11.64
C GLY A 74 9.97 7.33 11.42
N LYS A 75 9.33 8.46 11.09
CA LYS A 75 7.88 8.57 10.91
C LYS A 75 7.58 9.41 9.67
N LEU A 76 6.45 9.14 9.04
CA LEU A 76 5.99 9.93 7.91
C LEU A 76 4.57 10.42 8.20
N LYS A 77 4.42 11.72 8.44
CA LYS A 77 3.12 12.34 8.75
C LYS A 77 2.09 12.03 7.68
N PHE A 78 2.49 12.11 6.41
CA PHE A 78 1.60 11.83 5.28
C PHE A 78 1.00 10.41 5.33
N LEU A 79 1.82 9.37 5.56
CA LEU A 79 1.32 8.00 5.68
C LEU A 79 0.38 7.84 6.88
N ARG A 80 0.75 8.40 8.04
CA ARG A 80 -0.08 8.35 9.24
C ARG A 80 -1.45 8.97 9.02
N ASP A 81 -1.48 10.14 8.39
CA ASP A 81 -2.73 10.86 8.14
C ASP A 81 -3.55 10.13 7.06
N LEU A 82 -2.90 9.50 6.08
CA LEU A 82 -3.55 8.68 5.06
C LEU A 82 -4.21 7.43 5.66
N LYS A 83 -3.56 6.73 6.61
CA LYS A 83 -4.13 5.57 7.30
C LYS A 83 -5.45 5.89 8.02
N LYS A 84 -5.60 7.11 8.55
CA LYS A 84 -6.84 7.57 9.21
C LYS A 84 -8.01 7.76 8.24
N THR A 85 -7.76 7.80 6.93
CA THR A 85 -8.82 8.03 5.94
C THR A 85 -9.50 6.76 5.44
N ILE A 86 -9.02 5.59 5.85
CA ILE A 86 -9.64 4.30 5.53
C ILE A 86 -9.93 3.52 6.82
N PRO A 87 -10.95 2.64 6.85
CA PRO A 87 -11.18 1.75 7.99
C PRO A 87 -9.95 0.88 8.26
N GLU A 88 -9.58 0.72 9.53
CA GLU A 88 -8.43 -0.08 9.95
C GLU A 88 -8.51 -1.53 9.46
N GLY A 89 -9.72 -2.10 9.43
CA GLY A 89 -9.93 -3.44 8.90
C GLY A 89 -9.61 -3.59 7.41
N LEU A 90 -9.65 -2.52 6.60
CA LEU A 90 -9.17 -2.58 5.21
C LEU A 90 -7.65 -2.75 5.13
N LEU A 91 -6.89 -2.21 6.08
CA LEU A 91 -5.45 -2.43 6.15
C LEU A 91 -5.14 -3.89 6.50
N GLN A 92 -5.92 -4.49 7.40
CA GLN A 92 -5.80 -5.91 7.72
C GLN A 92 -6.09 -6.78 6.50
N ILE A 93 -7.18 -6.47 5.78
CA ILE A 93 -7.55 -7.18 4.55
C ILE A 93 -6.47 -7.05 3.48
N LEU A 94 -5.87 -5.86 3.33
CA LEU A 94 -4.77 -5.61 2.39
C LEU A 94 -3.51 -6.42 2.70
N ASN A 95 -3.31 -6.86 3.94
CA ASN A 95 -2.16 -7.67 4.33
C ASN A 95 -2.39 -9.17 4.12
N ILE A 96 -3.61 -9.60 3.76
CA ILE A 96 -3.91 -11.00 3.45
C ILE A 96 -3.16 -11.40 2.16
N PRO A 97 -2.42 -12.52 2.16
CA PRO A 97 -1.75 -13.01 0.96
C PRO A 97 -2.71 -13.12 -0.23
N SER A 98 -2.28 -12.66 -1.41
CA SER A 98 -3.09 -12.59 -2.63
C SER A 98 -4.21 -11.54 -2.65
N VAL A 99 -4.38 -10.75 -1.59
CA VAL A 99 -5.31 -9.62 -1.58
C VAL A 99 -4.54 -8.33 -1.83
N GLY A 100 -4.62 -7.85 -3.08
CA GLY A 100 -4.05 -6.57 -3.46
C GLY A 100 -5.02 -5.39 -3.22
N PRO A 101 -4.54 -4.14 -3.37
CA PRO A 101 -5.36 -2.94 -3.20
C PRO A 101 -6.60 -2.91 -4.07
N LYS A 102 -6.51 -3.41 -5.32
CA LYS A 102 -7.64 -3.54 -6.24
C LYS A 102 -8.74 -4.43 -5.68
N THR A 103 -8.37 -5.58 -5.12
CA THR A 103 -9.30 -6.51 -4.49
C THR A 103 -9.90 -5.90 -3.23
N THR A 104 -9.08 -5.29 -2.36
CA THR A 104 -9.56 -4.59 -1.16
C THR A 104 -10.55 -3.49 -1.50
N LYS A 105 -10.26 -2.68 -2.53
CA LYS A 105 -11.17 -1.66 -3.04
C LYS A 105 -12.48 -2.26 -3.53
N LEU A 106 -12.42 -3.32 -4.32
CA LEU A 106 -13.61 -3.98 -4.86
C LEU A 106 -14.51 -4.53 -3.75
N LEU A 107 -13.92 -5.17 -2.74
CA LEU A 107 -14.62 -5.65 -1.55
C LEU A 107 -15.29 -4.50 -0.78
N TYR A 108 -14.58 -3.38 -0.62
CA TYR A 108 -15.12 -2.19 0.02
C TYR A 108 -16.25 -1.55 -0.79
N ASP A 109 -16.05 -1.31 -2.09
CA ASP A 109 -17.00 -0.58 -2.93
C ASP A 109 -18.29 -1.39 -3.17
N LYS A 110 -18.17 -2.68 -3.50
CA LYS A 110 -19.28 -3.56 -3.87
C LYS A 110 -19.97 -4.20 -2.68
N LEU A 111 -19.21 -4.67 -1.69
CA LEU A 111 -19.76 -5.46 -0.58
C LEU A 111 -19.84 -4.68 0.73
N LYS A 112 -19.27 -3.46 0.79
CA LYS A 112 -19.17 -2.62 2.00
C LYS A 112 -18.43 -3.31 3.15
N ILE A 113 -17.51 -4.22 2.82
CA ILE A 113 -16.64 -4.90 3.78
C ILE A 113 -15.67 -3.89 4.37
N LYS A 114 -15.63 -3.75 5.70
CA LYS A 114 -14.74 -2.82 6.41
C LYS A 114 -13.82 -3.49 7.41
N SER A 115 -14.04 -4.78 7.68
CA SER A 115 -13.34 -5.56 8.70
C SER A 115 -13.15 -7.02 8.26
N ILE A 116 -12.25 -7.73 8.94
CA ILE A 116 -12.05 -9.17 8.76
C ILE A 116 -13.35 -9.94 9.03
N LEU A 117 -14.10 -9.56 10.06
CA LEU A 117 -15.41 -10.16 10.38
C LEU A 117 -16.43 -9.97 9.24
N ASP A 118 -16.49 -8.78 8.63
CA ASP A 118 -17.36 -8.55 7.47
C ASP A 118 -16.96 -9.45 6.28
N LEU A 119 -15.65 -9.64 6.09
CA LEU A 119 -15.10 -10.48 5.03
C LEU A 119 -15.44 -11.95 5.26
N GLU A 120 -15.28 -12.47 6.48
CA GLU A 120 -15.69 -13.83 6.85
C GLU A 120 -17.18 -14.06 6.61
N LEU A 121 -18.03 -13.12 7.04
CA LEU A 121 -19.48 -13.20 6.84
C LEU A 121 -19.84 -13.17 5.35
N ALA A 122 -19.13 -12.37 4.55
CA ALA A 122 -19.34 -12.31 3.12
C ALA A 122 -18.95 -13.62 2.42
N ILE A 123 -17.86 -14.26 2.85
CA ILE A 123 -17.44 -15.57 2.34
C ILE A 123 -18.45 -16.65 2.73
N LYS A 124 -18.84 -16.74 4.01
CA LYS A 124 -19.84 -17.71 4.49
C LYS A 124 -21.18 -17.60 3.74
N LYS A 125 -21.55 -16.39 3.34
CA LYS A 125 -22.77 -16.11 2.57
C LYS A 125 -22.58 -16.20 1.05
N LYS A 126 -21.43 -16.67 0.56
CA LYS A 126 -21.09 -16.75 -0.88
C LYS A 126 -21.27 -15.44 -1.63
N ARG A 127 -21.06 -14.30 -0.95
CA ARG A 127 -21.23 -12.96 -1.54
C ARG A 127 -20.07 -12.56 -2.44
N LEU A 128 -18.95 -13.29 -2.37
CA LEU A 128 -17.78 -13.06 -3.23
C LEU A 128 -17.88 -13.81 -4.56
N ASP A 129 -18.74 -14.82 -4.65
CA ASP A 129 -18.93 -15.65 -5.83
C ASP A 129 -19.44 -14.80 -7.01
N GLY A 130 -18.83 -14.97 -8.19
CA GLY A 130 -19.23 -14.26 -9.40
C GLY A 130 -18.84 -12.77 -9.45
N ILE A 131 -18.13 -12.24 -8.45
CA ILE A 131 -17.58 -10.88 -8.54
C ILE A 131 -16.43 -10.87 -9.55
N PHE A 132 -16.61 -10.11 -10.65
CA PHE A 132 -15.57 -9.92 -11.65
C PHE A 132 -14.27 -9.41 -11.01
N GLY A 133 -13.19 -10.19 -11.17
CA GLY A 133 -11.88 -9.90 -10.57
C GLY A 133 -11.56 -10.67 -9.30
N ILE A 134 -12.53 -11.36 -8.69
CA ILE A 134 -12.32 -12.31 -7.59
C ILE A 134 -12.51 -13.71 -8.13
N LYS A 135 -11.47 -14.55 -8.01
CA LYS A 135 -11.51 -15.96 -8.43
C LYS A 135 -11.61 -16.86 -7.20
N ASP A 136 -12.03 -18.10 -7.39
CA ASP A 136 -12.14 -19.10 -6.32
C ASP A 136 -10.82 -19.24 -5.54
N LYS A 137 -9.69 -19.28 -6.25
CA LYS A 137 -8.35 -19.31 -5.63
C LYS A 137 -8.07 -18.09 -4.73
N THR A 138 -8.60 -16.92 -5.09
CA THR A 138 -8.49 -15.71 -4.24
C THR A 138 -9.33 -15.89 -2.98
N ILE A 139 -10.54 -16.43 -3.08
CA ILE A 139 -11.42 -16.70 -1.94
C ILE A 139 -10.77 -17.73 -0.99
N GLU A 140 -10.22 -18.82 -1.53
CA GLU A 140 -9.50 -19.84 -0.75
C GLU A 140 -8.29 -19.25 -0.01
N ASN A 141 -7.50 -18.42 -0.68
CA ASN A 141 -6.35 -17.75 -0.05
C ASN A 141 -6.80 -16.76 1.01
N ILE A 142 -7.91 -16.06 0.80
CA ILE A 142 -8.51 -15.19 1.81
C ILE A 142 -8.93 -16.00 3.03
N GLN A 143 -9.64 -17.12 2.84
CA GLN A 143 -10.05 -17.99 3.95
C GLN A 143 -8.86 -18.47 4.77
N LYS A 144 -7.82 -18.99 4.10
CA LYS A 144 -6.57 -19.43 4.75
C LYS A 144 -5.80 -18.32 5.45
N GLY A 145 -5.93 -17.08 4.99
CA GLY A 145 -5.25 -15.93 5.60
C GLY A 145 -6.02 -15.30 6.76
N ILE A 146 -7.28 -15.69 6.95
CA ILE A 146 -8.13 -15.25 8.07
C ILE A 146 -8.21 -16.31 9.16
N GLU A 147 -8.20 -17.60 8.79
CA GLU A 147 -8.10 -18.71 9.75
C GLU A 147 -6.67 -18.75 10.33
N PRO A 148 -6.50 -18.57 11.66
CA PRO A 148 -5.20 -18.60 12.32
C PRO A 148 -4.57 -20.01 12.37
#